data_AF-X1EHI4-F1
#
_entry.id   AF-X1EHI4-F1
#
_cell.length_a   1.000
_cell.length_b   1.000
_cell.length_c   1.000
_cell.angle_alpha   90.00
_cell.angle_beta   90.00
_cell.angle_gamma   90.00
#
_symmetry.space_group_name_H-M   'P 1'
#
loop_
_entity.id
_entity.type
_entity.pdbx_description
1 polymer ?
#
loop_
_entity_poly.entity_id
_entity_poly.type
_entity_poly.pdbx_seq_one_letter_code
_entity_poly.pdbx_strand_id
1 'polypeptide(L)'
;MRKQIHKRLPKDFVEDVIRTLCEEKINREQACELLGLSRSELYWWREKYLASAKKKKEFKLYNRESKATRSFTPDVEKFFHEELYYITRCEHRLPLFLRILRLF
;
A
#
# COMPACT_ATOMS: atom_id res chain seq x y z
N MET A 1 6.52 16.82 9.97
CA MET A 1 5.31 16.29 9.27
C MET A 1 5.71 15.02 8.53
N ARG A 2 5.16 13.86 8.91
CA ARG A 2 5.48 12.58 8.24
C ARG A 2 4.77 12.58 6.89
N LYS A 3 5.49 12.84 5.81
CA LYS A 3 4.98 12.62 4.45
C LYS A 3 4.69 11.12 4.35
N GLN A 4 3.41 10.78 4.26
CA GLN A 4 3.00 9.44 3.86
C GLN A 4 3.69 9.15 2.54
N ILE A 5 4.38 8.00 2.45
CA ILE A 5 4.91 7.48 1.18
C ILE A 5 3.80 7.66 0.16
N HIS A 6 4.05 8.56 -0.79
CA HIS A 6 3.05 9.02 -1.74
C HIS A 6 2.69 7.79 -2.58
N LYS A 7 1.48 7.27 -2.36
CA LYS A 7 0.94 6.04 -2.93
C LYS A 7 1.52 4.77 -2.31
N ARG A 8 0.61 3.84 -2.03
CA ARG A 8 0.82 2.52 -1.43
C ARG A 8 1.75 1.68 -2.31
N LEU A 9 3.05 1.92 -2.25
CA LEU A 9 4.02 1.05 -2.90
C LEU A 9 3.97 -0.33 -2.24
N PRO A 10 4.01 -1.42 -3.02
CA PRO A 10 4.09 -2.76 -2.48
C PRO A 10 5.27 -2.86 -1.53
N LYS A 11 5.09 -3.55 -0.39
CA LYS A 11 6.16 -3.74 0.59
C LYS A 11 7.42 -4.31 -0.06
N ASP A 12 7.23 -5.33 -0.89
CA ASP A 12 8.30 -6.07 -1.54
C ASP A 12 9.10 -5.17 -2.49
N PHE A 13 8.41 -4.28 -3.22
CA PHE A 13 9.06 -3.30 -4.09
C PHE A 13 9.96 -2.33 -3.29
N VAL A 14 9.46 -1.84 -2.14
CA VAL A 14 10.26 -0.93 -1.29
C VAL A 14 11.47 -1.64 -0.69
N GLU A 15 11.27 -2.89 -0.24
CA GLU A 15 12.34 -3.72 0.32
C GLU A 15 13.40 -4.04 -0.73
N ASP A 16 12.99 -4.39 -1.96
CA ASP A 16 13.88 -4.65 -3.08
C ASP A 16 14.73 -3.44 -3.42
N VAL A 17 14.12 -2.26 -3.60
CA VAL A 17 14.85 -1.04 -3.94
C VAL A 17 15.87 -0.68 -2.85
N ILE A 18 15.51 -0.80 -1.57
CA ILE A 18 16.43 -0.53 -0.44
C ILE A 18 17.56 -1.57 -0.39
N ARG A 19 17.27 -2.85 -0.66
CA ARG A 19 18.26 -3.92 -0.73
C ARG A 19 19.25 -3.67 -1.86
N THR A 20 18.77 -3.36 -3.06
CA THR A 20 19.61 -3.08 -4.22
C THR A 20 20.45 -1.81 -4.04
N LEU A 21 19.93 -0.82 -3.32
CA LEU A 21 20.71 0.35 -2.87
C LEU A 21 21.81 -0.05 -1.87
N CYS A 22 21.54 -0.95 -0.92
CA CYS A 22 22.55 -1.45 0.02
C CYS A 22 23.64 -2.28 -0.66
N GLU A 23 23.31 -2.97 -1.75
CA GLU A 23 24.24 -3.71 -2.61
C GLU A 23 25.00 -2.82 -3.60
N GLU A 24 24.85 -1.49 -3.52
CA GLU A 24 25.48 -0.49 -4.40
C GLU A 24 25.17 -0.66 -5.90
N LYS A 25 24.14 -1.43 -6.23
CA LYS A 25 23.70 -1.68 -7.62
C LYS A 25 22.91 -0.50 -8.22
N ILE A 26 22.36 0.37 -7.38
CA ILE A 26 21.56 1.54 -7.77
C ILE A 26 22.08 2.75 -7.00
N ASN A 27 22.15 3.92 -7.64
CA ASN A 27 22.57 5.15 -7.00
C ASN A 27 21.43 5.78 -6.15
N ARG A 28 21.79 6.62 -5.18
CA ARG A 28 20.85 7.28 -4.26
C ARG A 28 19.77 8.08 -5.00
N GLU A 29 20.13 8.75 -6.08
CA GLU A 29 19.21 9.58 -6.87
C GLU A 29 18.16 8.72 -7.57
N GLN A 30 18.59 7.63 -8.20
CA GLN A 30 17.72 6.64 -8.82
C GLN A 30 16.76 6.00 -7.80
N ALA A 31 17.24 5.68 -6.60
CA ALA A 31 16.40 5.13 -5.54
C ALA A 31 15.37 6.15 -5.01
N CYS A 32 15.75 7.43 -4.94
CA CYS A 32 14.82 8.51 -4.56
C CYS A 32 13.72 8.70 -5.62
N GLU A 33 14.06 8.63 -6.91
CA GLU A 33 13.09 8.69 -8.00
C GLU A 33 12.14 7.49 -8.00
N LEU A 34 12.66 6.27 -7.87
CA LEU A 34 11.87 5.04 -7.86
C LEU A 34 10.86 4.99 -6.71
N LEU A 35 11.26 5.47 -5.53
CA LEU A 35 10.41 5.47 -4.34
C LEU A 35 9.60 6.77 -4.20
N GLY A 36 9.90 7.79 -5.00
CA GLY A 36 9.33 9.13 -4.85
C GLY A 36 9.62 9.77 -3.48
N LEU A 37 10.76 9.43 -2.87
CA LEU A 37 11.14 9.85 -1.52
C LEU A 37 12.21 10.93 -1.54
N SER A 38 12.26 11.73 -0.47
CA SER A 38 13.41 12.61 -0.24
C SER A 38 14.64 11.82 0.19
N ARG A 39 15.83 12.38 -0.04
CA ARG A 39 17.11 11.79 0.39
C ARG A 39 17.11 11.45 1.89
N SER A 40 16.57 12.32 2.73
CA SER A 40 16.50 12.13 4.18
C SER A 40 15.64 10.92 4.56
N GLU A 41 14.50 10.74 3.88
CA GLU A 41 13.61 9.59 4.10
C GLU A 41 14.26 8.29 3.63
N LEU A 42 14.97 8.32 2.49
CA LEU A 42 15.73 7.18 1.98
C LEU A 42 16.76 6.70 3.01
N TYR A 43 17.50 7.61 3.63
CA TYR A 43 18.48 7.28 4.68
C TYR A 43 17.82 6.66 5.91
N TRP A 44 16.70 7.23 6.36
CA TRP A 44 15.95 6.67 7.48
C TRP A 44 15.49 5.24 7.21
N TRP A 45 15.03 4.96 5.98
CA TRP A 45 14.65 3.61 5.56
C TRP A 45 15.83 2.65 5.47
N ARG A 46 16.97 3.10 4.97
CA ARG A 46 18.21 2.32 4.92
C ARG A 46 18.66 1.89 6.32
N GLU A 47 18.68 2.82 7.28
CA GLU A 47 19.03 2.49 8.67
C GLU A 47 18.08 1.46 9.26
N LYS A 48 16.78 1.63 9.03
CA LYS A 48 15.75 0.69 9.52
C LYS A 48 15.91 -0.69 8.89
N TYR A 49 16.22 -0.77 7.60
CA TYR A 49 16.51 -2.03 6.91
C TYR A 49 17.75 -2.72 7.47
N LEU A 50 18.86 -1.99 7.67
CA LEU A 50 20.08 -2.52 8.27
C LEU A 50 19.86 -3.00 9.71
N ALA A 51 19.07 -2.28 10.50
CA ALA A 51 18.70 -2.69 11.85
C ALA A 51 17.86 -3.98 11.88
N SER A 52 16.93 -4.14 10.92
CA SER A 52 16.15 -5.37 10.75
C SER A 52 17.01 -6.56 10.28
N ALA A 53 17.88 -6.33 9.30
CA ALA A 53 18.81 -7.34 8.78
C ALA A 53 19.75 -7.86 9.87
N LYS A 54 20.34 -6.97 10.69
CA LYS A 54 21.17 -7.35 11.85
C LYS A 54 20.42 -8.20 12.88
N LYS A 55 19.12 -7.94 13.08
CA LYS A 55 18.27 -8.65 14.04
C LYS A 55 17.65 -9.94 13.47
N LYS A 56 17.92 -10.30 12.21
CA LYS A 56 17.24 -11.38 11.46
C LYS A 56 15.70 -11.29 11.59
N LYS A 57 15.16 -10.07 11.66
CA LYS A 57 13.71 -9.84 11.75
C LYS A 57 13.21 -9.34 10.41
N GLU A 58 11.99 -9.75 10.06
CA GLU A 58 11.31 -9.25 8.87
C GLU A 58 11.26 -7.71 8.86
N PHE A 59 11.58 -7.14 7.70
CA PHE A 59 11.47 -5.71 7.50
C PHE A 59 9.99 -5.28 7.59
N LYS A 60 9.65 -4.48 8.59
CA LYS A 60 8.28 -3.95 8.76
C LYS A 60 8.21 -2.53 8.20
N LEU A 61 7.62 -2.41 7.01
CA LEU A 61 7.33 -1.12 6.38
C LEU A 61 6.30 -0.34 7.22
N TYR A 62 5.19 -0.97 7.59
CA TYR A 62 4.14 -0.33 8.38
C TYR A 62 4.21 -0.75 9.85
N ASN A 63 4.08 0.23 10.77
CA ASN A 63 3.98 -0.04 12.21
C ASN A 63 2.56 -0.48 12.63
N ARG A 64 1.70 -0.82 11.68
CA ARG A 64 0.35 -1.29 11.95
C ARG A 64 0.44 -2.77 12.22
N GLU A 65 0.24 -3.17 13.47
CA GLU A 65 -0.20 -4.53 13.76
C GLU A 65 -1.43 -4.79 12.89
N SER A 66 -1.53 -5.98 12.30
CA SER A 66 -2.71 -6.44 11.57
C SER A 66 -3.86 -6.62 12.55
N LYS A 67 -4.35 -5.51 13.13
CA LYS A 67 -5.65 -5.49 13.77
C LYS A 67 -6.64 -5.84 12.67
N ALA A 68 -7.45 -6.87 12.91
CA ALA A 68 -8.56 -7.17 12.03
C ALA A 68 -9.33 -5.87 11.82
N THR A 69 -9.24 -5.32 10.60
CA THR A 69 -10.10 -4.23 10.18
C THR A 69 -11.50 -4.76 10.42
N ARG A 70 -12.34 -4.04 11.18
CA ARG A 70 -13.74 -4.43 11.46
C ARG A 70 -14.29 -5.12 10.21
N SER A 71 -14.38 -6.44 10.25
CA SER A 71 -14.84 -7.22 9.12
C SER A 71 -16.33 -6.97 9.02
N PHE A 72 -16.82 -6.74 7.81
CA PHE A 72 -18.25 -6.70 7.60
C PHE A 72 -18.83 -8.09 7.90
N THR A 73 -20.11 -8.15 8.25
CA THR A 73 -20.79 -9.44 8.28
C THR A 73 -20.77 -10.04 6.88
N PRO A 74 -20.77 -11.38 6.74
CA PRO A 74 -20.65 -12.05 5.44
C PRO A 74 -21.67 -11.57 4.41
N ASP A 75 -22.88 -11.21 4.87
CA ASP A 75 -23.96 -10.70 4.01
C ASP A 75 -23.62 -9.33 3.40
N VAL A 76 -23.04 -8.44 4.21
CA VAL A 76 -22.64 -7.10 3.78
C VAL A 76 -21.43 -7.18 2.84
N GLU A 77 -20.49 -8.08 3.12
CA GLU A 77 -19.34 -8.34 2.24
C GLU A 77 -19.79 -8.88 0.88
N LYS A 78 -20.70 -9.85 0.86
CA LYS A 78 -21.27 -10.41 -0.37
C LYS A 78 -21.98 -9.35 -1.20
N PHE A 79 -22.79 -8.49 -0.56
CA PHE A 79 -23.46 -7.38 -1.24
C PHE A 79 -22.46 -6.43 -1.91
N PHE A 80 -21.38 -6.04 -1.21
CA PHE A 80 -20.37 -5.18 -1.81
C PHE A 80 -19.64 -5.84 -2.98
N HIS A 81 -19.34 -7.14 -2.88
CA HIS A 81 -18.73 -7.86 -3.99
C HIS A 81 -19.65 -7.94 -5.21
N GLU A 82 -20.95 -8.15 -5.02
CA GLU A 82 -21.94 -8.12 -6.08
C GLU A 82 -22.05 -6.73 -6.72
N GLU A 83 -22.15 -5.66 -5.93
CA GLU A 83 -22.21 -4.28 -6.45
C GLU A 83 -20.93 -3.89 -7.21
N LEU A 84 -19.75 -4.22 -6.67
CA LEU A 84 -18.48 -3.97 -7.35
C LEU A 84 -18.35 -4.78 -8.64
N TYR A 85 -18.84 -6.02 -8.65
CA TYR A 85 -18.91 -6.83 -9.86
C TYR A 85 -19.80 -6.19 -10.92
N TYR A 86 -20.96 -5.66 -10.51
CA TYR A 86 -21.85 -4.90 -11.40
C TYR A 86 -21.18 -3.63 -11.93
N ILE A 87 -20.53 -2.83 -11.09
CA ILE A 87 -19.86 -1.59 -11.51
C ILE A 87 -18.73 -1.89 -12.51
N THR A 88 -17.92 -2.91 -12.24
CA THR A 88 -16.76 -3.27 -13.08
C THR A 88 -17.18 -3.85 -14.42
N ARG A 89 -18.34 -4.53 -14.49
CA ARG A 89 -18.87 -5.14 -15.72
C ARG A 89 -19.85 -4.24 -16.48
N CYS A 90 -20.45 -3.25 -15.82
CA CYS A 90 -21.48 -2.36 -16.37
C CYS A 90 -21.02 -0.90 -16.43
N GLU A 91 -19.83 -0.63 -16.99
CA GLU A 91 -19.35 0.74 -17.28
C GLU A 91 -20.28 1.57 -18.21
N HIS A 92 -21.43 1.02 -18.65
CA HIS A 92 -22.47 1.73 -19.41
C HIS A 92 -23.88 1.73 -18.79
N ARG A 93 -24.12 1.24 -17.56
CA ARG A 93 -25.44 1.41 -16.89
C ARG A 93 -25.28 1.70 -15.40
N LEU A 94 -25.93 2.77 -14.96
CA LEU A 94 -25.90 3.30 -13.60
C LEU A 94 -26.07 2.21 -12.51
N PRO A 95 -25.31 2.26 -11.41
CA PRO A 95 -25.38 1.30 -10.31
C PRO A 95 -26.74 1.32 -9.61
N LEU A 96 -27.19 0.14 -9.14
CA LEU A 96 -28.50 -0.07 -8.51
C LEU A 96 -28.70 0.77 -7.24
N PHE A 97 -27.62 1.17 -6.57
CA PHE A 97 -27.66 2.11 -5.45
C PHE A 97 -28.35 3.45 -5.81
N LEU A 98 -28.22 3.93 -7.05
CA LEU A 98 -28.93 5.12 -7.55
C LEU A 98 -30.41 4.88 -7.86
N ARG A 99 -30.84 3.62 -7.98
CA ARG A 99 -32.26 3.25 -8.17
C ARG A 99 -33.03 3.24 -6.85
N ILE A 100 -32.39 2.83 -5.77
CA ILE A 100 -33.02 2.78 -4.44
C ILE A 100 -33.21 4.19 -3.87
N LEU A 101 -32.25 5.09 -4.10
CA LEU A 101 -32.33 6.50 -3.69
C LEU A 101 -33.34 7.35 -4.49
N ARG A 102 -33.99 6.80 -5.52
CA ARG A 102 -35.02 7.49 -6.30
C ARG A 102 -36.46 7.07 -5.92
N LEU A 103 -36.59 6.19 -4.93
CA LEU A 103 -37.86 5.69 -4.39
C LEU A 103 -38.15 6.21 -2.96
N PHE A 104 -37.34 7.15 -2.46
CA PHE A 104 -37.56 7.91 -1.23
C PHE A 104 -37.59 9.41 -1.51
#